data_AF-A0A966QLM8-F1
#
_entry.id   AF-A0A966QLM8-F1
#
_cell.length_a   1.000
_cell.length_b   1.000
_cell.length_c   1.000
_cell.angle_alpha   90.00
_cell.angle_beta   90.00
_cell.angle_gamma   90.00
#
_symmetry.space_group_name_H-M   'P 1'
#
loop_
_entity.id
_entity.type
_entity.pdbx_description
1 polymer ?
#
loop_
_entity_poly.entity_id
_entity_poly.type
_entity_poly.pdbx_seq_one_letter_code
_entity_poly.pdbx_strand_id
1 'polypeptide(L)'
;MPVKFDSKSKLKHQCQRQGFTLAELLIVVVIIGILSAVAIPAYLNQAQKARKNAALSGAMAAARACAALLTTGEESSFELPANVTGTCSLSQVMTYTDPGSGVTGKAVITSNGGVQAAN
;
A
#
# COMPACT_ATOMS: atom_id res chain seq x y z
N MET A 1 70.21 56.36 5.97
CA MET A 1 68.94 55.89 6.58
C MET A 1 68.50 54.61 5.86
N PRO A 2 68.21 53.49 6.53
CA PRO A 2 67.73 52.28 5.85
C PRO A 2 66.21 52.32 5.64
N VAL A 3 65.80 51.93 4.44
CA VAL A 3 64.40 51.78 4.01
C VAL A 3 63.89 50.41 4.46
N LYS A 4 62.80 50.36 5.23
CA LYS A 4 62.14 49.11 5.66
C LYS A 4 61.20 48.59 4.57
N PHE A 5 61.40 47.35 4.15
CA PHE A 5 60.51 46.65 3.22
C PHE A 5 59.20 46.26 3.91
N ASP A 6 58.09 46.52 3.23
CA ASP A 6 56.72 46.25 3.65
C ASP A 6 56.45 44.75 3.84
N SER A 7 55.82 44.41 4.97
CA SER A 7 55.49 43.05 5.40
C SER A 7 54.14 42.64 4.82
N LYS A 8 54.19 41.70 3.87
CA LYS A 8 53.05 41.09 3.17
C LYS A 8 51.90 40.75 4.12
N SER A 9 50.76 41.42 3.94
CA SER A 9 49.48 41.08 4.56
C SER A 9 48.92 39.79 3.95
N LYS A 10 49.06 38.68 4.68
CA LYS A 10 48.38 37.41 4.39
C LYS A 10 46.86 37.59 4.60
N LEU A 11 46.11 37.75 3.51
CA LEU A 11 44.65 37.78 3.53
C LEU A 11 44.13 36.40 3.97
N LYS A 12 43.69 36.30 5.23
CA LYS A 12 43.05 35.08 5.77
C LYS A 12 41.67 34.94 5.13
N HIS A 13 41.52 33.94 4.26
CA HIS A 13 40.21 33.50 3.79
C HIS A 13 39.48 32.85 4.98
N GLN A 14 38.70 33.63 5.73
CA GLN A 14 37.78 33.08 6.72
C GLN A 14 36.61 32.45 5.97
N CYS A 15 36.75 31.17 5.65
CA CYS A 15 35.62 30.34 5.25
C CYS A 15 34.65 30.27 6.45
N GLN A 16 33.57 31.04 6.39
CA GLN A 16 32.51 31.03 7.39
C GLN A 16 31.89 29.62 7.41
N ARG A 17 32.08 28.88 8.51
CA ARG A 17 31.34 27.65 8.73
C ARG A 17 29.89 28.00 9.04
N GLN A 18 29.06 28.06 7.99
CA GLN A 18 27.61 28.10 8.11
C GLN A 18 27.14 26.69 8.52
N GLY A 19 26.84 26.52 9.81
CA GLY A 19 26.22 25.30 10.34
C GLY A 19 24.70 25.46 10.38
N PHE A 20 23.98 24.36 10.18
CA PHE A 20 22.53 24.28 10.37
C PHE A 20 22.18 24.61 11.82
N THR A 21 21.27 25.54 12.04
CA THR A 21 20.84 25.92 13.39
C THR A 21 19.88 24.88 13.96
N LEU A 22 19.89 24.68 15.29
CA LEU A 22 18.91 23.82 15.95
C LEU A 22 17.47 24.34 15.77
N ALA A 23 17.31 25.66 15.61
CA ALA A 23 16.02 26.28 15.35
C ALA A 23 15.48 25.92 13.95
N GLU A 24 16.35 25.85 12.93
CA GLU A 24 15.96 25.37 11.59
C GLU A 24 15.53 23.92 11.61
N LEU A 25 16.18 23.06 12.42
CA LEU A 25 15.78 21.66 12.52
C LEU A 25 14.45 21.52 13.29
N LEU A 26 14.22 22.35 14.31
CA LEU A 26 13.02 22.31 15.14
C LEU A 26 11.76 22.70 14.36
N ILE A 27 11.81 23.76 13.57
CA ILE A 27 10.64 24.18 12.76
C ILE A 27 10.28 23.11 11.71
N VAL A 28 11.29 22.44 11.14
CA VAL A 28 11.08 21.40 10.12
C VAL A 28 10.35 20.19 10.70
N VAL A 29 10.77 19.69 11.86
CA VAL A 29 10.08 18.54 12.49
C VAL A 29 8.67 18.88 12.93
N VAL A 30 8.40 20.13 13.32
CA VAL A 30 7.04 20.61 13.64
C VAL A 30 6.15 20.59 12.39
N ILE A 31 6.64 21.10 11.26
CA ILE A 31 5.86 21.12 10.00
C ILE A 31 5.61 19.69 9.52
N ILE A 32 6.64 18.82 9.51
CA ILE A 32 6.48 17.42 9.12
C ILE A 32 5.51 16.69 10.06
N GLY A 33 5.54 17.01 11.37
CA GLY A 33 4.59 16.51 12.36
C GLY A 33 3.13 16.81 11.97
N ILE A 34 2.83 18.06 11.64
CA ILE A 34 1.48 18.49 11.22
C ILE A 34 1.04 17.78 9.94
N LEU A 35 1.91 17.70 8.92
CA LEU A 35 1.59 17.03 7.66
C LEU A 35 1.38 15.52 7.86
N SER A 36 2.20 14.89 8.70
CA SER A 36 2.15 13.45 8.98
C SER A 36 0.86 13.03 9.67
N ALA A 37 0.29 13.89 10.51
CA ALA A 37 -0.95 13.63 11.24
C ALA A 37 -2.15 13.37 10.29
N VAL A 38 -2.17 14.00 9.11
CA VAL A 38 -3.22 13.82 8.10
C VAL A 38 -2.80 12.80 7.03
N ALA A 39 -1.52 12.83 6.62
CA ALA A 39 -1.03 11.99 5.52
C ALA A 39 -1.00 10.50 5.87
N ILE A 40 -0.57 10.14 7.08
CA ILE A 40 -0.46 8.73 7.52
C ILE A 40 -1.82 8.02 7.54
N PRO A 41 -2.87 8.52 8.23
CA PRO A 41 -4.15 7.82 8.25
C PRO A 41 -4.80 7.73 6.86
N ALA A 42 -4.63 8.75 6.01
CA ALA A 42 -5.11 8.72 4.63
C ALA A 42 -4.39 7.65 3.80
N TYR A 43 -3.06 7.56 3.91
CA TYR A 43 -2.27 6.54 3.22
C TYR A 43 -2.64 5.12 3.67
N LEU A 44 -2.77 4.90 4.99
CA LEU A 44 -3.16 3.59 5.54
C LEU A 44 -4.55 3.16 5.04
N ASN A 45 -5.53 4.08 5.01
CA ASN A 45 -6.85 3.79 4.45
C ASN A 45 -6.80 3.42 2.97
N GLN A 46 -6.01 4.15 2.17
CA GLN A 46 -5.85 3.85 0.74
C GLN A 46 -5.18 2.48 0.53
N ALA A 47 -4.14 2.16 1.30
CA ALA A 47 -3.48 0.87 1.24
C ALA A 47 -4.43 -0.29 1.61
N GLN A 48 -5.25 -0.12 2.64
CA GLN A 48 -6.28 -1.11 3.03
C GLN A 48 -7.35 -1.26 1.95
N LYS A 49 -7.82 -0.16 1.34
CA LYS A 49 -8.78 -0.20 0.23
C LYS A 49 -8.19 -0.90 -1.00
N ALA A 50 -6.93 -0.65 -1.33
CA ALA A 50 -6.24 -1.32 -2.41
C ALA A 50 -6.14 -2.84 -2.18
N ARG A 51 -5.83 -3.27 -0.95
CA ARG A 51 -5.81 -4.70 -0.57
C ARG A 51 -7.18 -5.34 -0.70
N LYS A 52 -8.24 -4.70 -0.20
CA LYS A 52 -9.62 -5.19 -0.35
C LYS A 52 -10.04 -5.30 -1.81
N ASN A 53 -9.71 -4.31 -2.63
CA ASN A 53 -9.99 -4.32 -4.06
C ASN A 53 -9.22 -5.42 -4.79
N ALA A 54 -7.95 -5.65 -4.42
CA ALA A 54 -7.16 -6.75 -4.97
C ALA A 54 -7.79 -8.11 -4.63
N ALA A 55 -8.16 -8.33 -3.36
CA ALA A 55 -8.85 -9.53 -2.91
C ALA A 55 -10.19 -9.75 -3.65
N LEU A 56 -11.00 -8.69 -3.80
CA LEU A 56 -12.26 -8.73 -4.55
C LEU A 56 -12.03 -9.08 -6.03
N SER A 57 -11.05 -8.44 -6.68
CA SER A 57 -10.73 -8.69 -8.09
C SER A 57 -10.29 -10.13 -8.31
N GLY A 58 -9.51 -10.67 -7.36
CA GLY A 58 -9.15 -12.07 -7.34
C GLY A 58 -10.38 -12.96 -7.20
N ALA A 59 -11.22 -12.73 -6.19
CA ALA A 59 -12.44 -13.51 -5.97
C ALA A 59 -13.35 -13.52 -7.20
N MET A 60 -13.47 -12.40 -7.93
CA MET A 60 -14.20 -12.34 -9.20
C MET A 60 -13.57 -13.20 -10.30
N ALA A 61 -12.23 -13.22 -10.40
CA ALA A 61 -11.53 -14.09 -11.35
C ALA A 61 -11.75 -15.57 -11.02
N ALA A 62 -11.66 -15.96 -9.75
CA ALA A 62 -11.96 -17.32 -9.30
C ALA A 62 -13.43 -17.70 -9.54
N ALA A 63 -14.38 -16.78 -9.30
CA ALA A 63 -15.79 -17.04 -9.56
C ALA A 63 -16.09 -17.23 -11.05
N ARG A 64 -15.40 -16.50 -11.95
CA ARG A 64 -15.48 -16.75 -13.40
C ARG A 64 -14.92 -18.12 -13.78
N ALA A 65 -13.79 -18.52 -13.19
CA ALA A 65 -13.20 -19.84 -13.41
C ALA A 65 -14.14 -20.95 -12.92
N CYS A 66 -14.76 -20.77 -11.74
CA CYS A 66 -15.77 -21.70 -11.22
C CYS A 66 -16.99 -21.80 -12.15
N ALA A 67 -17.53 -20.67 -12.62
CA ALA A 67 -18.66 -20.67 -13.56
C ALA A 67 -18.36 -21.45 -14.84
N ALA A 68 -17.11 -21.46 -15.31
CA ALA A 68 -16.69 -22.28 -16.44
C ALA A 68 -16.66 -23.78 -16.09
N LEU A 69 -16.23 -24.16 -14.89
CA LEU A 69 -16.09 -25.56 -14.45
C LEU A 69 -17.42 -26.22 -14.06
N LEU A 70 -18.39 -25.41 -13.60
CA LEU A 70 -19.78 -25.86 -13.41
C LEU A 70 -20.40 -26.41 -14.70
N THR A 71 -19.96 -25.95 -15.88
CA THR A 71 -20.43 -26.51 -17.16
C THR A 71 -19.79 -27.86 -17.51
N THR A 72 -18.60 -28.15 -16.96
CA THR A 72 -17.88 -29.41 -17.16
C THR A 72 -18.12 -30.43 -16.04
N GLY A 73 -18.78 -30.04 -14.95
CA GLY A 73 -19.15 -30.91 -13.83
C GLY A 73 -17.99 -31.25 -12.88
N GLU A 74 -16.92 -30.44 -12.86
CA GLU A 74 -15.72 -30.70 -12.07
C GLU A 74 -15.59 -29.69 -10.92
N GLU A 75 -15.41 -30.20 -9.69
CA GLU A 75 -15.17 -29.40 -8.49
C GLU A 75 -13.69 -28.99 -8.43
N SER A 76 -13.42 -27.73 -8.08
CA SER A 76 -12.03 -27.26 -8.01
C SER A 76 -11.83 -26.19 -6.94
N SER A 77 -10.63 -26.20 -6.35
CA SER A 77 -10.15 -25.17 -5.43
C SER A 77 -9.14 -24.30 -6.15
N PHE A 78 -9.26 -22.98 -6.00
CA PHE A 78 -8.31 -22.03 -6.57
C PHE A 78 -7.72 -21.14 -5.47
N GLU A 79 -6.40 -20.98 -5.51
CA GLU A 79 -5.68 -20.10 -4.58
C GLU A 79 -5.50 -18.72 -5.20
N LEU A 80 -6.03 -17.72 -4.51
CA LEU A 80 -5.98 -16.33 -4.92
C LEU A 80 -4.74 -15.65 -4.34
N PRO A 81 -4.16 -14.65 -5.04
CA PRO A 81 -3.03 -13.90 -4.52
C PRO A 81 -3.46 -13.18 -3.25
N ALA A 82 -2.86 -13.61 -2.13
CA ALA A 82 -3.11 -13.26 -0.72
C ALA A 82 -3.78 -14.36 0.13
N ASN A 83 -3.23 -15.60 0.21
CA ASN A 83 -3.67 -16.65 1.16
C ASN A 83 -5.21 -16.80 1.27
N VAL A 84 -5.90 -16.53 0.16
CA VAL A 84 -7.34 -16.55 0.06
C VAL A 84 -7.68 -17.84 -0.64
N THR A 85 -8.27 -18.78 0.08
CA THR A 85 -8.77 -20.02 -0.48
C THR A 85 -10.21 -19.80 -0.92
N GLY A 86 -10.46 -19.93 -2.23
CA GLY A 86 -11.81 -20.00 -2.78
C GLY A 86 -12.13 -21.45 -3.11
N THR A 87 -13.22 -21.98 -2.53
CA THR A 87 -13.79 -23.27 -2.93
C THR A 87 -14.99 -23.03 -3.83
N CYS A 88 -15.11 -23.88 -4.83
CA CYS A 88 -16.10 -23.79 -5.87
C CYS A 88 -16.86 -25.12 -5.89
N SER A 89 -18.16 -25.06 -5.62
CA SER A 89 -19.01 -26.25 -5.56
C SER A 89 -20.26 -26.11 -6.40
N LEU A 90 -20.81 -27.23 -6.86
CA LEU A 90 -22.10 -27.35 -7.54
C LEU A 90 -23.24 -26.58 -6.85
N SER A 91 -23.11 -26.33 -5.55
CA SER A 91 -23.94 -25.41 -4.80
C SER A 91 -23.37 -23.99 -4.86
N GLN A 92 -23.49 -23.33 -6.03
CA GLN A 92 -23.49 -21.88 -6.36
C GLN A 92 -22.89 -20.81 -5.40
N VAL A 93 -22.04 -21.15 -4.44
CA VAL A 93 -21.62 -20.31 -3.33
C VAL A 93 -20.12 -20.45 -3.18
N MET A 94 -19.42 -19.37 -3.50
CA MET A 94 -18.00 -19.20 -3.24
C MET A 94 -17.83 -18.56 -1.87
N THR A 95 -17.07 -19.19 -0.98
CA THR A 95 -16.59 -18.55 0.26
C THR A 95 -15.18 -18.03 0.04
N TYR A 96 -14.96 -16.75 0.36
CA TYR A 96 -13.67 -16.07 0.34
C TYR A 96 -13.29 -15.75 1.79
N THR A 97 -12.08 -16.12 2.19
CA THR A 97 -11.52 -15.78 3.51
C THR A 97 -10.15 -15.17 3.29
N ASP A 98 -9.94 -13.92 3.69
CA ASP A 98 -8.62 -13.28 3.71
C ASP A 98 -8.04 -13.29 5.14
N PRO A 99 -7.09 -14.17 5.45
CA PRO A 99 -6.49 -14.26 6.78
C PRO A 99 -5.62 -13.05 7.14
N GLY A 100 -5.23 -12.22 6.16
CA GLY A 100 -4.47 -10.99 6.40
C GLY A 100 -5.35 -9.79 6.79
N SER A 101 -6.66 -9.84 6.51
CA SER A 101 -7.62 -8.78 6.86
C SER A 101 -8.77 -9.23 7.76
N GLY A 102 -8.90 -10.54 8.02
CA GLY A 102 -9.98 -11.12 8.84
C GLY A 102 -11.35 -11.05 8.17
N VAL A 103 -11.41 -10.68 6.88
CA VAL A 103 -12.65 -10.56 6.14
C VAL A 103 -13.01 -11.93 5.57
N THR A 104 -14.18 -12.43 5.95
CA THR A 104 -14.84 -13.57 5.29
C THR A 104 -16.02 -13.03 4.51
N GLY A 105 -16.09 -13.30 3.21
CA GLY A 105 -17.19 -12.89 2.35
C GLY A 105 -17.71 -14.05 1.51
N LYS A 106 -18.99 -13.98 1.13
CA LYS A 106 -19.63 -14.98 0.27
C LYS A 106 -19.95 -14.34 -1.08
N ALA A 107 -19.72 -15.05 -2.16
CA ALA A 107 -20.20 -14.67 -3.48
C ALA A 107 -21.07 -15.80 -4.03
N VAL A 108 -22.28 -15.46 -4.47
CA VAL A 108 -23.21 -16.42 -5.06
C VAL A 108 -23.08 -16.33 -6.58
N ILE A 109 -22.83 -17.47 -7.21
CA ILE A 109 -22.82 -17.64 -8.66
C ILE A 109 -24.22 -18.03 -9.08
N THR A 110 -24.98 -17.08 -9.63
CA THR A 110 -26.31 -17.34 -10.18
C THR A 110 -26.23 -18.27 -11.39
N SER A 111 -27.33 -18.97 -11.69
CA SER A 111 -27.45 -19.94 -12.79
C SER A 111 -27.15 -19.38 -14.19
N ASN A 112 -27.13 -18.06 -14.34
CA ASN A 112 -26.72 -17.37 -15.57
C ASN A 112 -25.21 -17.03 -15.61
N GLY A 113 -24.40 -17.56 -14.69
CA GLY A 113 -22.97 -17.25 -14.56
C GLY A 113 -22.68 -15.87 -13.97
N GLY A 114 -23.69 -15.17 -13.47
CA GLY A 114 -23.55 -13.87 -12.81
C GLY A 114 -23.03 -14.03 -11.39
N VAL A 115 -21.94 -13.34 -11.04
CA VAL A 115 -21.35 -13.35 -9.70
C VAL A 115 -21.91 -12.18 -8.90
N GLN A 116 -22.66 -12.46 -7.83
CA GLN A 116 -23.20 -11.44 -6.93
C GLN A 116 -22.53 -11.55 -5.56
N ALA A 117 -22.16 -10.42 -4.96
CA ALA A 117 -21.73 -10.39 -3.56
C ALA A 117 -22.92 -10.76 -2.67
N ALA A 118 -22.77 -11.79 -1.84
CA ALA A 118 -23.72 -12.14 -0.81
C ALA A 118 -23.31 -11.48 0.50
N ASN A 119 -24.29 -10.88 1.19
CA ASN A 119 -24.13 -10.30 2.53
C ASN A 119 -24.01 -11.42 3.57
#